data_AF-A2X1V6-F1
#
_entry.id   AF-A2X1V6-F1
#
_cell.length_a   1.000
_cell.length_b   1.000
_cell.length_c   1.000
_cell.angle_alpha   90.00
_cell.angle_beta   90.00
_cell.angle_gamma   90.00
#
_symmetry.space_group_name_H-M   'P 1'
#
loop_
_entity.id
_entity.type
_entity.pdbx_description
1 polymer ?
#
loop_
_entity_poly.entity_id
_entity_poly.type
_entity_poly.pdbx_seq_one_letter_code
_entity_poly.pdbx_strand_id
1 'polypeptide(L)'
;MGLSHCLDAVWPSATVFTHDDGAAKSLHRPYARVARRKLKSTMMDRCVAHGVTFHKARVVKAVHGEASSLLICDDGVAVPATVVLDATGFSRCLVQYDKPYDPGYQVAYGILAEVDGHPFDIDKMLFMDWRDAHLPEGSEIRERNRRIPTFLYAMPFSPTRIFLEETSLVARPGLAMDDIQERMAARLRHLGIRVRAVEEDERCVIPMGGPLPVLPQRVVGIGGTAGMVHPSTGYMVARTLATAPIVADAIVRFLDTGSGDSAFAGDALSAEVWRELWPAQRRRQREFFCFGMDILLKLDLDGTRRFFDAFFDLEPRYWHGFLSSRLFLPELAMFGLSLFAKASNTSRLEIMAKGTAPLAKMIGNLIQDRDR
;
A
#
# COMPACT_ATOMS: atom_id res chain seq x y z
N MET A 1 -3.78 5.40 -18.92
CA MET A 1 -2.35 5.24 -18.58
C MET A 1 -1.51 4.65 -19.71
N GLY A 2 -2.02 3.75 -20.57
CA GLY A 2 -1.23 3.25 -21.72
C GLY A 2 -0.02 2.40 -21.32
N LEU A 3 -0.18 1.59 -20.26
CA LEU A 3 0.88 0.79 -19.64
C LEU A 3 0.57 -0.72 -19.67
N SER A 4 -0.39 -1.17 -20.48
CA SER A 4 -0.74 -2.60 -20.60
C SER A 4 0.46 -3.45 -21.04
N HIS A 5 1.34 -2.90 -21.87
CA HIS A 5 2.59 -3.55 -22.27
C HIS A 5 3.59 -3.75 -21.12
N CYS A 6 3.38 -3.13 -19.94
CA CYS A 6 4.19 -3.30 -18.73
C CYS A 6 3.63 -4.37 -17.77
N LEU A 7 2.66 -5.18 -18.20
CA LEU A 7 2.14 -6.29 -17.42
C LEU A 7 2.88 -7.59 -17.80
N ASP A 8 3.28 -8.37 -16.80
CA ASP A 8 3.90 -9.69 -17.01
C ASP A 8 2.84 -10.76 -17.28
N ALA A 9 1.74 -10.71 -16.51
CA ALA A 9 0.62 -11.64 -16.59
C ALA A 9 -0.66 -10.98 -16.10
N VAL A 10 -1.79 -11.51 -16.58
CA VAL A 10 -3.14 -11.11 -16.19
C VAL A 10 -3.97 -12.37 -15.95
N TRP A 11 -4.54 -12.49 -14.77
CA TRP A 11 -5.50 -13.52 -14.43
C TRP A 11 -6.92 -12.92 -14.51
N PRO A 12 -7.86 -13.55 -15.24
CA PRO A 12 -9.24 -13.08 -15.37
C PRO A 12 -9.97 -12.92 -14.05
N SER A 13 -9.63 -13.72 -13.04
CA SER A 13 -10.25 -13.67 -11.72
C SER A 13 -9.26 -13.95 -10.60
N ALA A 14 -9.71 -13.67 -9.38
CA ALA A 14 -8.99 -13.96 -8.15
C ALA A 14 -9.81 -14.87 -7.24
N THR A 15 -9.14 -15.63 -6.37
CA THR A 15 -9.78 -16.52 -5.40
C THR A 15 -9.35 -16.17 -3.99
N VAL A 16 -10.26 -16.30 -3.03
CA VAL A 16 -10.00 -16.11 -1.59
C VAL A 16 -10.46 -17.32 -0.80
N PHE A 17 -9.61 -17.81 0.10
CA PHE A 17 -9.97 -18.81 1.11
C PHE A 17 -9.92 -18.16 2.50
N THR A 18 -11.07 -18.11 3.16
CA THR A 18 -11.22 -17.58 4.53
C THR A 18 -11.29 -18.69 5.57
N HIS A 19 -11.76 -19.89 5.21
CA HIS A 19 -11.97 -20.99 6.14
C HIS A 19 -11.39 -22.32 5.61
N ASP A 20 -11.17 -23.27 6.52
CA ASP A 20 -10.59 -24.59 6.21
C ASP A 20 -11.62 -25.57 5.60
N ASP A 21 -12.87 -25.14 5.38
CA ASP A 21 -13.95 -25.94 4.77
C ASP A 21 -13.77 -26.15 3.26
N GLY A 22 -12.75 -25.53 2.67
CA GLY A 22 -12.44 -25.62 1.24
C GLY A 22 -13.32 -24.74 0.35
N ALA A 23 -14.26 -23.97 0.92
CA ALA A 23 -15.10 -23.06 0.17
C ALA A 23 -14.29 -21.83 -0.26
N ALA A 24 -14.17 -21.64 -1.57
CA ALA A 24 -13.44 -20.54 -2.16
C ALA A 24 -14.40 -19.43 -2.62
N LYS A 25 -14.08 -18.16 -2.31
CA LYS A 25 -14.80 -17.01 -2.88
C LYS A 25 -14.13 -16.60 -4.18
N SER A 26 -14.90 -16.63 -5.27
CA SER A 26 -14.46 -16.17 -6.58
C SER A 26 -14.69 -14.67 -6.73
N LEU A 27 -13.62 -13.93 -6.98
CA LEU A 27 -13.64 -12.50 -7.27
C LEU A 27 -13.55 -12.30 -8.77
N HIS A 28 -14.66 -11.88 -9.38
CA HIS A 28 -14.75 -11.57 -10.82
C HIS A 28 -14.13 -10.21 -11.17
N ARG A 29 -12.88 -10.02 -10.79
CA ARG A 29 -12.06 -8.86 -11.14
C ARG A 29 -10.69 -9.33 -11.61
N PRO A 30 -10.24 -8.91 -12.81
CA PRO A 30 -8.92 -9.26 -13.28
C PRO A 30 -7.83 -8.76 -12.34
N TYR A 31 -6.83 -9.60 -12.12
CA TYR A 31 -5.62 -9.26 -11.38
C TYR A 31 -4.44 -9.30 -12.33
N ALA A 32 -3.53 -8.33 -12.22
CA ALA A 32 -2.37 -8.27 -13.10
C ALA A 32 -1.09 -8.07 -12.29
N ARG A 33 -0.05 -8.83 -12.64
CA ARG A 33 1.31 -8.61 -12.14
C ARG A 33 2.01 -7.61 -13.05
N VAL A 34 2.60 -6.58 -12.45
CA VAL A 34 3.32 -5.54 -13.17
C VAL A 34 4.80 -5.92 -13.30
N ALA A 35 5.30 -5.83 -14.53
CA ALA A 35 6.71 -5.96 -14.87
C ALA A 35 7.51 -4.78 -14.33
N ARG A 36 7.92 -4.83 -13.05
CA ARG A 36 8.51 -3.67 -12.34
C ARG A 36 9.67 -3.02 -13.09
N ARG A 37 10.59 -3.83 -13.63
CA ARG A 37 11.75 -3.35 -14.39
C ARG A 37 11.33 -2.67 -15.69
N LYS A 38 10.37 -3.28 -16.42
CA LYS A 38 9.83 -2.73 -17.67
C LYS A 38 9.06 -1.44 -17.42
N LEU A 39 8.20 -1.40 -16.40
CA LEU A 39 7.50 -0.19 -16.00
C LEU A 39 8.50 0.94 -15.68
N LYS A 40 9.54 0.65 -14.89
CA LYS A 40 10.57 1.64 -14.56
C LYS A 40 11.29 2.13 -15.82
N SER A 41 11.74 1.23 -16.70
CA SER A 41 12.40 1.60 -17.97
C SER A 41 11.48 2.49 -18.81
N THR A 42 10.24 2.06 -19.06
CA THR A 42 9.26 2.83 -19.83
C THR A 42 9.07 4.24 -19.27
N MET A 43 9.03 4.40 -17.94
CA MET A 43 8.91 5.72 -17.32
C MET A 43 10.18 6.56 -17.51
N MET A 44 11.36 5.96 -17.32
CA MET A 44 12.64 6.64 -17.54
C MET A 44 12.83 7.06 -19.00
N ASP A 45 12.51 6.18 -19.95
CA ASP A 45 12.59 6.45 -21.39
C ASP A 45 11.66 7.61 -21.78
N ARG A 46 10.44 7.65 -21.23
CA ARG A 46 9.53 8.78 -21.41
C ARG A 46 10.08 10.08 -20.83
N CYS A 47 10.69 10.03 -19.64
CA CYS A 47 11.34 11.20 -19.04
C CYS A 47 12.47 11.73 -19.94
N VAL A 48 13.38 10.87 -20.41
CA VAL A 48 14.48 11.26 -21.31
C VAL A 48 13.93 11.86 -22.61
N ALA A 49 12.93 11.24 -23.22
CA ALA A 49 12.31 11.74 -24.45
C ALA A 49 11.67 13.14 -24.31
N HIS A 50 11.34 13.56 -23.09
CA HIS A 50 10.79 14.89 -22.78
C HIS A 50 11.81 15.80 -22.07
N GLY A 51 13.11 15.51 -22.18
CA GLY A 51 14.18 16.42 -21.74
C GLY A 51 14.54 16.34 -20.26
N VAL A 52 14.05 15.34 -19.51
CA VAL A 52 14.46 15.14 -18.12
C VAL A 52 15.93 14.72 -18.07
N THR A 53 16.73 15.46 -17.30
CA THR A 53 18.14 15.14 -17.04
C THR A 53 18.27 14.34 -15.76
N PHE A 54 19.02 13.23 -15.81
CA PHE A 54 19.31 12.40 -14.65
C PHE A 54 20.71 12.69 -14.11
N HIS A 55 20.80 12.90 -12.79
CA HIS A 55 22.05 13.06 -12.08
C HIS A 55 22.17 11.97 -11.01
N LYS A 56 23.22 11.14 -11.10
CA LYS A 56 23.43 9.98 -10.23
C LYS A 56 24.24 10.38 -8.99
N ALA A 57 23.58 11.02 -8.04
CA ALA A 57 24.14 11.32 -6.72
C ALA A 57 23.04 11.21 -5.65
N ARG A 58 23.43 11.14 -4.38
CA ARG A 58 22.47 11.18 -3.27
C ARG A 58 22.30 12.61 -2.81
N VAL A 59 21.06 13.09 -2.76
CA VAL A 59 20.75 14.36 -2.11
C VAL A 59 20.92 14.21 -0.60
N VAL A 60 21.79 15.04 -0.01
CA VAL A 60 22.08 15.05 1.42
C VAL A 60 21.19 16.05 2.15
N LYS A 61 20.90 17.19 1.52
CA LYS A 61 20.13 18.27 2.13
C LYS A 61 19.44 19.13 1.07
N ALA A 62 18.27 19.66 1.42
CA ALA A 62 17.65 20.78 0.73
C ALA A 62 17.79 22.06 1.59
N VAL A 63 18.24 23.15 0.99
CA VAL A 63 18.29 24.48 1.59
C VAL A 63 17.29 25.36 0.86
N HIS A 64 16.47 26.10 1.60
CA HIS A 64 15.39 26.91 1.02
C HIS A 64 15.71 28.39 1.18
N GLY A 65 15.65 29.13 0.07
CA GLY A 65 15.47 30.58 0.06
C GLY A 65 14.01 30.96 -0.17
N GLU A 66 13.74 32.25 -0.31
CA GLU A 66 12.37 32.78 -0.49
C GLU A 66 11.70 32.23 -1.76
N ALA A 67 12.41 32.27 -2.89
CA ALA A 67 11.88 31.86 -4.19
C ALA A 67 12.33 30.47 -4.66
N SER A 68 13.52 30.04 -4.24
CA SER A 68 14.16 28.83 -4.76
C SER A 68 14.69 27.94 -3.65
N SER A 69 15.11 26.74 -4.04
CA SER A 69 15.80 25.76 -3.20
C SER A 69 17.12 25.39 -3.84
N LEU A 70 18.07 24.95 -3.02
CA LEU A 70 19.34 24.39 -3.44
C LEU A 70 19.45 22.98 -2.86
N LEU A 71 19.57 21.97 -3.73
CA LEU A 71 19.83 20.59 -3.34
C LEU A 71 21.33 20.38 -3.27
N ILE A 72 21.83 19.90 -2.14
CA ILE A 72 23.24 19.57 -1.94
C ILE A 72 23.40 18.06 -2.07
N CYS A 73 24.20 17.64 -3.05
CA CYS A 73 24.50 16.25 -3.33
C CYS A 73 25.80 15.79 -2.63
N ASP A 74 25.96 14.48 -2.45
CA ASP A 74 27.14 13.91 -1.77
C ASP A 74 28.41 13.89 -2.62
N ASP A 75 28.31 14.20 -3.91
CA ASP A 75 29.44 14.40 -4.83
C ASP A 75 29.92 15.87 -4.88
N GLY A 76 29.34 16.74 -4.05
CA GLY A 76 29.67 18.16 -3.98
C GLY A 76 28.91 19.03 -4.99
N VAL A 77 28.09 18.45 -5.86
CA VAL A 77 27.25 19.21 -6.78
C VAL A 77 26.09 19.86 -6.02
N ALA A 78 25.77 21.10 -6.38
CA ALA A 78 24.60 21.81 -5.88
C ALA A 78 23.63 22.10 -7.03
N VAL A 79 22.38 21.67 -6.89
CA VAL A 79 21.35 21.80 -7.93
C VAL A 79 20.30 22.82 -7.50
N PRO A 80 20.20 23.98 -8.18
CA PRO A 80 19.13 24.95 -7.91
C PRO A 80 17.79 24.42 -8.44
N ALA A 81 16.71 24.66 -7.71
CA ALA A 81 15.37 24.21 -8.07
C ALA A 81 14.30 25.17 -7.55
N THR A 82 13.28 25.47 -8.36
CA THR A 82 12.11 26.25 -7.92
C THR A 82 11.20 25.42 -7.00
N VAL A 83 11.06 24.13 -7.31
CA VAL A 83 10.28 23.15 -6.54
C VAL A 83 11.11 21.89 -6.34
N VAL A 84 11.02 21.28 -5.16
CA VAL A 84 11.68 20.02 -4.83
C VAL A 84 10.61 18.96 -4.58
N LEU A 85 10.66 17.88 -5.35
CA LEU A 85 9.82 16.69 -5.15
C LEU A 85 10.64 15.57 -4.51
N ASP A 86 10.29 15.17 -3.29
CA ASP A 86 10.87 14.01 -2.62
C ASP A 86 10.10 12.74 -3.00
N ALA A 87 10.68 11.92 -3.90
CA ALA A 87 10.14 10.63 -4.30
C ALA A 87 10.96 9.45 -3.74
N THR A 88 11.64 9.62 -2.59
CA THR A 88 12.56 8.62 -2.01
C THR A 88 11.89 7.41 -1.35
N GLY A 89 10.58 7.22 -1.53
CA GLY A 89 9.84 6.11 -0.92
C GLY A 89 9.71 6.31 0.59
N PHE A 90 10.24 5.39 1.40
CA PHE A 90 10.08 5.41 2.87
C PHE A 90 11.27 6.01 3.62
N SER A 91 12.24 6.62 2.91
CA SER A 91 13.46 7.16 3.52
C SER A 91 13.21 8.35 4.44
N ARG A 92 12.12 9.12 4.24
CA ARG A 92 11.70 10.26 5.09
C ARG A 92 12.85 11.25 5.36
N CYS A 93 13.66 11.51 4.33
CA CYS A 93 14.94 12.19 4.48
C CYS A 93 14.89 13.70 4.21
N LEU A 94 13.97 14.16 3.34
CA LEU A 94 13.84 15.59 2.99
C LEU A 94 12.55 16.20 3.50
N VAL A 95 11.48 15.40 3.59
CA VAL A 95 10.18 15.83 4.11
C VAL A 95 10.15 15.77 5.64
N GLN A 96 9.59 16.81 6.26
CA GLN A 96 9.47 16.97 7.70
C GLN A 96 8.16 16.38 8.25
N TYR A 97 8.25 15.84 9.47
CA TYR A 97 7.13 15.29 10.25
C TYR A 97 7.17 15.86 11.66
N ASP A 98 6.00 16.15 12.24
CA ASP A 98 5.84 16.73 13.59
C ASP A 98 5.29 15.72 14.62
N LYS A 99 5.01 14.49 14.19
CA LYS A 99 4.41 13.43 15.01
C LYS A 99 5.33 12.22 15.11
N PRO A 100 5.29 11.48 16.25
CA PRO A 100 6.01 10.23 16.39
C PRO A 100 5.68 9.25 15.25
N TYR A 101 6.71 8.59 14.75
CA TYR A 101 6.57 7.62 13.66
C TYR A 101 6.37 6.22 14.22
N ASP A 102 5.10 5.79 14.28
CA ASP A 102 4.69 4.47 14.73
C ASP A 102 3.60 3.87 13.80
N PRO A 103 3.93 3.57 12.54
CA PRO A 103 2.98 2.98 11.60
C PRO A 103 2.69 1.51 11.95
N GLY A 104 1.67 0.93 11.32
CA GLY A 104 1.63 -0.53 11.20
C GLY A 104 2.65 -0.99 10.14
N TYR A 105 2.93 -2.29 10.05
CA TYR A 105 3.80 -2.83 9.02
C TYR A 105 3.15 -4.06 8.38
N GLN A 106 3.08 -4.05 7.06
CA GLN A 106 2.84 -5.24 6.26
C GLN A 106 4.21 -5.83 5.92
N VAL A 107 4.38 -7.13 6.18
CA VAL A 107 5.64 -7.84 5.92
C VAL A 107 5.34 -9.05 5.06
N ALA A 108 6.11 -9.22 3.99
CA ALA A 108 5.93 -10.33 3.07
C ALA A 108 7.26 -10.91 2.59
N TYR A 109 7.27 -12.22 2.39
CA TYR A 109 8.35 -12.94 1.72
C TYR A 109 7.77 -13.65 0.50
N GLY A 110 8.32 -13.36 -0.67
CA GLY A 110 7.85 -13.91 -1.92
C GLY A 110 8.97 -14.49 -2.78
N ILE A 111 8.63 -15.50 -3.57
CA ILE A 111 9.53 -16.08 -4.57
C ILE A 111 8.80 -16.24 -5.90
N LEU A 112 9.48 -15.92 -7.00
CA LEU A 112 9.14 -16.46 -8.32
C LEU A 112 10.01 -17.69 -8.54
N ALA A 113 9.40 -18.84 -8.78
CA ALA A 113 10.13 -20.10 -8.79
C ALA A 113 9.66 -21.05 -9.89
N GLU A 114 10.61 -21.84 -10.38
CA GLU A 114 10.35 -23.10 -11.06
C GLU A 114 10.14 -24.19 -10.01
N VAL A 115 9.07 -24.98 -10.19
CA VAL A 115 8.65 -26.04 -9.28
C VAL A 115 8.36 -27.33 -10.04
N ASP A 116 8.38 -28.47 -9.35
CA ASP A 116 7.93 -29.75 -9.93
C ASP A 116 6.48 -29.69 -10.41
N GLY A 117 5.63 -28.98 -9.67
CA GLY A 117 4.20 -28.81 -9.90
C GLY A 117 3.57 -28.03 -8.73
N HIS A 118 2.37 -27.50 -8.93
CA HIS A 118 1.60 -26.84 -7.87
C HIS A 118 0.09 -27.09 -8.01
N PRO A 119 -0.70 -26.97 -6.93
CA PRO A 119 -2.13 -27.29 -6.96
C PRO A 119 -3.04 -26.14 -7.44
N PHE A 120 -2.49 -24.97 -7.78
CA PHE A 120 -3.27 -23.78 -8.13
C PHE A 120 -3.70 -23.73 -9.60
N ASP A 121 -4.91 -23.21 -9.84
CA ASP A 121 -5.47 -22.96 -11.18
C ASP A 121 -4.64 -21.90 -11.94
N ILE A 122 -4.24 -22.18 -13.18
CA ILE A 122 -3.42 -21.24 -13.97
C ILE A 122 -4.19 -19.99 -14.40
N ASP A 123 -5.50 -20.11 -14.60
CA ASP A 123 -6.37 -19.01 -15.02
C ASP A 123 -6.84 -18.12 -13.85
N LYS A 124 -6.35 -18.36 -12.63
CA LYS A 124 -6.74 -17.60 -11.45
C LYS A 124 -5.55 -17.21 -10.62
N MET A 125 -5.64 -16.03 -10.03
CA MET A 125 -4.74 -15.62 -8.96
C MET A 125 -5.33 -16.04 -7.61
N LEU A 126 -4.56 -16.71 -6.76
CA LEU A 126 -4.92 -16.82 -5.35
C LEU A 126 -4.59 -15.49 -4.67
N PHE A 127 -5.64 -14.75 -4.30
CA PHE A 127 -5.51 -13.42 -3.71
C PHE A 127 -5.29 -13.48 -2.20
N MET A 128 -5.99 -14.33 -1.47
CA MET A 128 -5.71 -14.51 -0.05
C MET A 128 -6.08 -15.93 0.38
N ASP A 129 -5.14 -16.69 0.94
CA ASP A 129 -5.41 -17.95 1.62
C ASP A 129 -5.07 -17.87 3.11
N TRP A 130 -6.11 -17.69 3.93
CA TRP A 130 -6.02 -17.59 5.38
C TRP A 130 -6.06 -18.95 6.09
N ARG A 131 -6.10 -20.06 5.36
CA ARG A 131 -6.10 -21.41 5.95
C ARG A 131 -4.77 -21.71 6.64
N ASP A 132 -4.84 -22.35 7.80
CA ASP A 132 -3.69 -22.64 8.68
C ASP A 132 -3.49 -24.14 8.93
N ALA A 133 -4.26 -25.01 8.27
CA ALA A 133 -4.16 -26.48 8.39
C ALA A 133 -2.77 -27.04 8.01
N HIS A 134 -1.95 -26.26 7.31
CA HIS A 134 -0.56 -26.59 7.01
C HIS A 134 0.38 -26.49 8.23
N LEU A 135 -0.07 -25.86 9.32
CA LEU A 135 0.67 -25.74 10.57
C LEU A 135 0.29 -26.87 11.54
N PRO A 136 1.25 -27.59 12.13
CA PRO A 136 0.95 -28.69 13.05
C PRO A 136 0.15 -28.23 14.26
N GLU A 137 -0.83 -29.02 14.68
CA GLU A 137 -1.61 -28.75 15.89
C GLU A 137 -0.73 -28.76 17.15
N GLY A 138 -0.97 -27.82 18.07
CA GLY A 138 -0.18 -27.66 19.29
C GLY A 138 1.24 -27.12 19.11
N SER A 139 1.67 -26.82 17.87
CA SER A 139 3.01 -26.27 17.62
C SER A 139 3.10 -24.77 17.90
N GLU A 140 4.30 -24.31 18.26
CA GLU A 140 4.57 -22.88 18.51
C GLU A 140 4.25 -22.01 17.28
N ILE A 141 4.62 -22.46 16.08
CA ILE A 141 4.34 -21.74 14.83
C ILE A 141 2.83 -21.50 14.63
N ARG A 142 2.00 -22.49 14.99
CA ARG A 142 0.54 -22.35 14.90
C ARG A 142 0.00 -21.38 15.94
N GLU A 143 0.50 -21.40 17.17
CA GLU A 143 0.11 -20.44 18.20
C GLU A 143 0.57 -19.00 17.89
N ARG A 144 1.72 -18.81 17.23
CA ARG A 144 2.11 -17.51 16.68
C ARG A 144 1.18 -17.07 15.55
N ASN A 145 0.84 -17.97 14.63
CA ASN A 145 -0.08 -17.67 13.52
C ASN A 145 -1.52 -17.36 13.98
N ARG A 146 -2.01 -18.04 15.02
CA ARG A 146 -3.32 -17.72 15.64
C ARG A 146 -3.37 -16.28 16.13
N ARG A 147 -2.30 -15.80 16.77
CA ARG A 147 -2.23 -14.44 17.32
C ARG A 147 -2.03 -13.36 16.26
N ILE A 148 -1.08 -13.57 15.35
CA ILE A 148 -0.84 -12.65 14.24
C ILE A 148 -0.75 -13.47 12.95
N PRO A 149 -1.85 -13.57 12.18
CA PRO A 149 -1.94 -14.48 11.05
C PRO A 149 -1.17 -13.99 9.82
N THR A 150 -0.74 -14.94 9.01
CA THR A 150 -0.30 -14.71 7.63
C THR A 150 -1.24 -15.39 6.65
N PHE A 151 -1.15 -14.99 5.39
CA PHE A 151 -1.87 -15.59 4.29
C PHE A 151 -0.97 -15.73 3.07
N LEU A 152 -1.34 -16.62 2.14
CA LEU A 152 -0.60 -16.83 0.90
C LEU A 152 -1.25 -16.08 -0.28
N TYR A 153 -0.44 -15.39 -1.06
CA TYR A 153 -0.67 -15.09 -2.48
C TYR A 153 -0.05 -16.18 -3.36
N ALA A 154 -0.76 -16.60 -4.41
CA ALA A 154 -0.20 -17.46 -5.43
C ALA A 154 -0.61 -16.99 -6.83
N MET A 155 0.37 -16.87 -7.72
CA MET A 155 0.23 -16.33 -9.07
C MET A 155 0.89 -17.32 -10.05
N PRO A 156 0.15 -18.33 -10.53
CA PRO A 156 0.67 -19.32 -11.47
C PRO A 156 0.90 -18.72 -12.86
N PHE A 157 2.05 -19.03 -13.47
CA PHE A 157 2.36 -18.67 -14.86
C PHE A 157 2.26 -19.89 -15.80
N SER A 158 2.54 -21.07 -15.27
CA SER A 158 2.43 -22.37 -15.95
C SER A 158 2.32 -23.46 -14.87
N PRO A 159 2.10 -24.75 -15.21
CA PRO A 159 2.05 -25.83 -14.22
C PRO A 159 3.32 -25.96 -13.35
N THR A 160 4.44 -25.42 -13.82
CA THR A 160 5.78 -25.57 -13.20
C THR A 160 6.43 -24.23 -12.88
N ARG A 161 5.75 -23.10 -13.07
CA ARG A 161 6.30 -21.76 -12.80
C ARG A 161 5.28 -20.89 -12.09
N ILE A 162 5.61 -20.41 -10.91
CA ILE A 162 4.66 -19.73 -10.02
C ILE A 162 5.35 -18.68 -9.16
N PHE A 163 4.66 -17.57 -8.91
CA PHE A 163 5.00 -16.65 -7.84
C PHE A 163 4.17 -16.96 -6.58
N LEU A 164 4.83 -17.07 -5.44
CA LEU A 164 4.25 -17.39 -4.14
C LEU A 164 4.71 -16.34 -3.14
N GLU A 165 3.81 -15.82 -2.31
CA GLU A 165 4.17 -14.82 -1.29
C GLU A 165 3.37 -15.04 -0.01
N GLU A 166 4.07 -15.32 1.10
CA GLU A 166 3.45 -15.37 2.42
C GLU A 166 3.52 -13.99 3.05
N THR A 167 2.37 -13.49 3.50
CA THR A 167 2.20 -12.08 3.88
C THR A 167 1.50 -11.95 5.23
N SER A 168 2.09 -11.16 6.12
CA SER A 168 1.40 -10.60 7.29
C SER A 168 0.71 -9.30 6.87
N LEU A 169 -0.62 -9.26 6.95
CA LEU A 169 -1.41 -8.13 6.46
C LEU A 169 -1.03 -6.80 7.10
N VAL A 170 -1.03 -6.75 8.43
CA VAL A 170 -0.57 -5.61 9.22
C VAL A 170 -0.27 -6.05 10.65
N ALA A 171 0.88 -5.64 11.19
CA ALA A 171 1.28 -5.85 12.58
C ALA A 171 2.01 -4.62 13.13
N ARG A 172 2.06 -4.48 14.46
CA ARG A 172 2.84 -3.42 15.14
C ARG A 172 3.46 -3.99 16.44
N PRO A 173 4.79 -4.20 16.50
CA PRO A 173 5.76 -4.10 15.40
C PRO A 173 5.48 -5.11 14.27
N GLY A 174 6.10 -4.92 13.10
CA GLY A 174 6.02 -5.89 12.00
C GLY A 174 6.61 -7.25 12.38
N LEU A 175 6.11 -8.33 11.75
CA LEU A 175 6.67 -9.66 11.94
C LEU A 175 8.12 -9.73 11.45
N ALA A 176 8.92 -10.55 12.12
CA ALA A 176 10.27 -10.84 11.68
C ALA A 176 10.26 -11.68 10.40
N MET A 177 11.20 -11.42 9.49
CA MET A 177 11.21 -12.03 8.15
C MET A 177 11.39 -13.56 8.21
N ASP A 178 12.17 -14.04 9.16
CA ASP A 178 12.39 -15.46 9.44
C ASP A 178 11.11 -16.19 9.87
N ASP A 179 10.22 -15.58 10.67
CA ASP A 179 8.91 -16.16 11.00
C ASP A 179 8.04 -16.31 9.73
N ILE A 180 8.02 -15.31 8.85
CA ILE A 180 7.29 -15.39 7.58
C ILE A 180 7.86 -16.50 6.68
N GLN A 181 9.18 -16.59 6.57
CA GLN A 181 9.87 -17.63 5.79
C GLN A 181 9.59 -19.03 6.33
N GLU A 182 9.57 -19.19 7.66
CA GLU A 182 9.26 -20.47 8.32
C GLU A 182 7.82 -20.93 8.00
N ARG A 183 6.84 -20.01 8.09
CA ARG A 183 5.43 -20.28 7.75
C ARG A 183 5.26 -20.63 6.27
N MET A 184 5.91 -19.88 5.38
CA MET A 184 5.92 -20.18 3.95
C MET A 184 6.48 -21.59 3.70
N ALA A 185 7.62 -21.94 4.31
CA ALA A 185 8.24 -23.25 4.15
C ALA A 185 7.33 -24.39 4.64
N ALA A 186 6.63 -24.21 5.77
CA ALA A 186 5.64 -25.16 6.25
C ALA A 186 4.49 -25.34 5.24
N ARG A 187 3.99 -24.23 4.69
CA ARG A 187 2.92 -24.26 3.68
C ARG A 187 3.35 -24.97 2.39
N LEU A 188 4.53 -24.67 1.85
CA LEU A 188 5.02 -25.31 0.63
C LEU A 188 5.19 -26.83 0.80
N ARG A 189 5.73 -27.27 1.95
CA ARG A 189 5.82 -28.70 2.28
C ARG A 189 4.44 -29.35 2.33
N HIS A 190 3.49 -28.72 2.99
CA HIS A 190 2.12 -29.23 3.08
C HIS A 190 1.43 -29.35 1.71
N LEU A 191 1.66 -28.38 0.82
CA LEU A 191 1.12 -28.38 -0.54
C LEU A 191 1.90 -29.30 -1.51
N GLY A 192 2.98 -29.94 -1.07
CA GLY A 192 3.84 -30.77 -1.91
C GLY A 192 4.62 -29.99 -2.97
N ILE A 193 4.75 -28.67 -2.82
CA ILE A 193 5.47 -27.81 -3.78
C ILE A 193 6.97 -27.96 -3.55
N ARG A 194 7.66 -28.57 -4.51
CA ARG A 194 9.12 -28.70 -4.52
C ARG A 194 9.73 -27.67 -5.47
N VAL A 195 10.49 -26.73 -4.91
CA VAL A 195 11.19 -25.68 -5.65
C VAL A 195 12.46 -26.25 -6.29
N ARG A 196 12.59 -26.08 -7.61
CA ARG A 196 13.79 -26.44 -8.39
C ARG A 196 14.77 -25.28 -8.47
N ALA A 197 14.25 -24.10 -8.77
CA ALA A 197 15.04 -22.88 -8.92
C ALA A 197 14.21 -21.66 -8.49
N VAL A 198 14.86 -20.69 -7.86
CA VAL A 198 14.27 -19.40 -7.53
C VAL A 198 14.79 -18.37 -8.54
N GLU A 199 13.87 -17.77 -9.30
CA GLU A 199 14.16 -16.72 -10.28
C GLU A 199 14.20 -15.34 -9.63
N GLU A 200 13.35 -15.11 -8.62
CA GLU A 200 13.27 -13.86 -7.87
C GLU A 200 13.04 -14.16 -6.38
N ASP A 201 13.75 -13.44 -5.50
CA ASP A 201 13.59 -13.44 -4.03
C ASP A 201 13.14 -12.03 -3.63
N GLU A 202 11.93 -11.92 -3.06
CA GLU A 202 11.29 -10.67 -2.67
C GLU A 202 11.12 -10.59 -1.16
N ARG A 203 11.67 -9.52 -0.57
CA ARG A 203 11.50 -9.18 0.84
C ARG A 203 10.84 -7.83 0.96
N CYS A 204 9.64 -7.80 1.51
CA CYS A 204 8.80 -6.61 1.53
C CYS A 204 8.52 -6.19 2.97
N VAL A 205 8.78 -4.92 3.28
CA VAL A 205 8.36 -4.27 4.53
C VAL A 205 7.72 -2.94 4.15
N ILE A 206 6.41 -2.87 4.27
CA ILE A 206 5.62 -1.69 3.89
C ILE A 206 5.10 -1.02 5.16
N PRO A 207 5.53 0.22 5.47
CA PRO A 207 4.90 1.01 6.49
C PRO A 207 3.46 1.35 6.10
N MET A 208 2.53 0.89 6.93
CA MET A 208 1.09 1.03 6.78
C MET A 208 0.61 2.21 7.62
N GLY A 209 0.05 3.23 6.97
CA GLY A 209 -0.43 4.41 7.66
C GLY A 209 0.70 5.30 8.17
N GLY A 210 0.70 5.61 9.47
CA GLY A 210 1.60 6.59 10.09
C GLY A 210 1.11 8.04 9.96
N PRO A 211 1.85 9.02 10.54
CA PRO A 211 1.50 10.43 10.41
C PRO A 211 1.67 10.90 8.96
N LEU A 212 0.80 11.83 8.54
CA LEU A 212 1.10 12.65 7.37
C LEU A 212 2.30 13.54 7.67
N PRO A 213 3.08 13.95 6.65
CA PRO A 213 4.09 14.98 6.84
C PRO A 213 3.45 16.31 7.27
N VAL A 214 4.27 17.26 7.71
CA VAL A 214 3.81 18.63 7.98
C VAL A 214 3.28 19.24 6.67
N LEU A 215 2.06 19.75 6.68
CA LEU A 215 1.42 20.33 5.50
C LEU A 215 0.99 21.78 5.80
N PRO A 216 1.36 22.76 4.95
CA PRO A 216 2.32 22.67 3.84
C PRO A 216 3.79 22.73 4.33
N GLN A 217 4.74 22.42 3.43
CA GLN A 217 6.18 22.65 3.63
C GLN A 217 6.90 22.80 2.27
N ARG A 218 8.12 23.35 2.24
CA ARG A 218 8.87 23.64 1.00
C ARG A 218 9.13 22.41 0.11
N VAL A 219 9.52 21.27 0.71
CA VAL A 219 9.71 20.01 -0.02
C VAL A 219 8.36 19.31 -0.18
N VAL A 220 7.97 18.97 -1.42
CA VAL A 220 6.74 18.22 -1.68
C VAL A 220 7.06 16.74 -1.76
N GLY A 221 6.50 15.93 -0.85
CA GLY A 221 6.63 14.49 -0.91
C GLY A 221 5.80 13.89 -2.03
N ILE A 222 6.24 12.75 -2.59
CA ILE A 222 5.48 11.91 -3.53
C ILE A 222 5.62 10.44 -3.13
N GLY A 223 4.52 9.69 -3.17
CA GLY A 223 4.50 8.27 -2.81
C GLY A 223 4.62 8.03 -1.30
N GLY A 224 5.59 7.21 -0.89
CA GLY A 224 5.74 6.74 0.49
C GLY A 224 5.94 7.87 1.49
N THR A 225 6.84 8.81 1.19
CA THR A 225 7.20 9.96 2.03
C THR A 225 6.03 10.96 2.12
N ALA A 226 5.15 10.98 1.12
CA ALA A 226 3.90 11.73 1.20
C ALA A 226 2.79 11.04 2.02
N GLY A 227 3.01 9.84 2.52
CA GLY A 227 2.00 9.07 3.24
C GLY A 227 0.87 8.54 2.34
N MET A 228 1.15 8.32 1.05
CA MET A 228 0.15 7.88 0.05
C MET A 228 -0.22 6.39 0.14
N VAL A 229 0.55 5.59 0.86
CA VAL A 229 0.26 4.17 1.11
C VAL A 229 -1.12 4.02 1.73
N HIS A 230 -1.93 3.12 1.19
CA HIS A 230 -3.22 2.78 1.75
C HIS A 230 -3.06 2.10 3.12
N PRO A 231 -3.49 2.72 4.23
CA PRO A 231 -3.23 2.21 5.58
C PRO A 231 -3.70 0.77 5.84
N SER A 232 -4.79 0.32 5.21
CA SER A 232 -5.33 -1.04 5.43
C SER A 232 -4.88 -2.12 4.43
N THR A 233 -4.19 -1.76 3.33
CA THR A 233 -3.88 -2.72 2.24
C THR A 233 -2.43 -2.68 1.76
N GLY A 234 -1.72 -1.57 1.97
CA GLY A 234 -0.34 -1.38 1.49
C GLY A 234 -0.27 -0.87 0.05
N TYR A 235 -1.41 -0.72 -0.62
CA TYR A 235 -1.44 -0.32 -2.02
C TYR A 235 -1.10 1.16 -2.20
N MET A 236 -0.25 1.44 -3.19
CA MET A 236 0.22 2.81 -3.46
C MET A 236 0.41 3.09 -4.95
N VAL A 237 0.97 2.14 -5.72
CA VAL A 237 1.44 2.36 -7.11
C VAL A 237 0.38 3.01 -8.00
N ALA A 238 -0.82 2.41 -8.09
CA ALA A 238 -1.89 2.93 -8.94
C ALA A 238 -2.34 4.33 -8.51
N ARG A 239 -2.40 4.58 -7.20
CA ARG A 239 -2.78 5.89 -6.64
C ARG A 239 -1.73 6.94 -6.97
N THR A 240 -0.44 6.64 -6.77
CA THR A 240 0.65 7.56 -7.10
C THR A 240 0.68 7.90 -8.59
N LEU A 241 0.52 6.90 -9.47
CA LEU A 241 0.46 7.14 -10.91
C LEU A 241 -0.76 7.98 -11.32
N ALA A 242 -1.92 7.80 -10.66
CA ALA A 242 -3.11 8.60 -10.93
C ALA A 242 -2.98 10.04 -10.43
N THR A 243 -2.21 10.28 -9.37
CA THR A 243 -2.00 11.62 -8.79
C THR A 243 -0.87 12.40 -9.46
N ALA A 244 0.12 11.72 -10.05
CA ALA A 244 1.25 12.35 -10.74
C ALA A 244 0.85 13.46 -11.75
N PRO A 245 -0.13 13.26 -12.68
CA PRO A 245 -0.53 14.34 -13.59
C PRO A 245 -1.17 15.53 -12.87
N ILE A 246 -1.96 15.31 -11.83
CA ILE A 246 -2.59 16.38 -11.04
C ILE A 246 -1.52 17.28 -10.39
N VAL A 247 -0.48 16.65 -9.83
CA VAL A 247 0.67 17.36 -9.23
C VAL A 247 1.45 18.12 -10.29
N ALA A 248 1.72 17.52 -11.45
CA ALA A 248 2.43 18.16 -12.54
C ALA A 248 1.65 19.38 -13.06
N ASP A 249 0.34 19.25 -13.27
CA ASP A 249 -0.51 20.35 -13.74
C ASP A 249 -0.56 21.50 -12.73
N ALA A 250 -0.57 21.21 -11.42
CA ALA A 250 -0.52 22.23 -10.37
C ALA A 250 0.79 23.03 -10.41
N ILE A 251 1.91 22.33 -10.60
CA ILE A 251 3.23 22.97 -10.75
C ILE A 251 3.23 23.87 -11.99
N VAL A 252 2.80 23.35 -13.15
CA VAL A 252 2.77 24.10 -14.41
C VAL A 252 1.89 25.35 -14.29
N ARG A 253 0.65 25.22 -13.79
CA ARG A 253 -0.25 26.38 -13.60
C ARG A 253 0.37 27.45 -12.73
N PHE A 254 0.98 27.06 -11.61
CA PHE A 254 1.60 28.03 -10.71
C PHE A 254 2.77 28.75 -11.40
N LEU A 255 3.64 28.00 -12.08
CA LEU A 255 4.78 28.56 -12.82
C LEU A 255 4.34 29.51 -13.94
N ASP A 256 3.25 29.20 -14.66
CA ASP A 256 2.71 30.05 -15.72
C ASP A 256 2.14 31.37 -15.16
N THR A 257 1.45 31.32 -14.01
CA THR A 257 0.83 32.51 -13.39
C THR A 257 1.83 33.47 -12.74
N GLY A 258 2.98 32.98 -12.28
CA GLY A 258 4.00 33.82 -11.63
C GLY A 258 4.91 34.58 -12.60
N SER A 259 4.70 34.48 -13.91
CA SER A 259 5.47 35.16 -14.97
C SER A 259 5.42 36.70 -14.94
N GLY A 260 4.66 37.32 -14.03
CA GLY A 260 4.51 38.77 -13.91
C GLY A 260 4.88 39.29 -12.52
N ASP A 261 6.04 39.97 -12.42
CA ASP A 261 6.50 40.98 -11.45
C ASP A 261 6.24 40.84 -9.93
N SER A 262 5.59 39.78 -9.44
CA SER A 262 5.50 39.47 -8.02
C SER A 262 6.53 38.42 -7.66
N ALA A 263 7.33 38.69 -6.61
CA ALA A 263 8.33 37.75 -6.11
C ALA A 263 7.70 36.37 -5.92
N PHE A 264 8.17 35.37 -6.68
CA PHE A 264 7.76 33.99 -6.53
C PHE A 264 7.99 33.55 -5.08
N ALA A 265 6.94 33.45 -4.28
CA ALA A 265 7.04 32.85 -2.95
C ALA A 265 7.02 31.34 -3.15
N GLY A 266 8.18 30.69 -3.07
CA GLY A 266 8.24 29.24 -3.28
C GLY A 266 7.34 28.47 -2.30
N ASP A 267 7.13 29.00 -1.09
CA ASP A 267 6.17 28.46 -0.13
C ASP A 267 4.75 28.35 -0.70
N ALA A 268 4.29 29.36 -1.46
CA ALA A 268 2.97 29.35 -2.07
C ALA A 268 2.85 28.24 -3.14
N LEU A 269 3.89 28.05 -3.96
CA LEU A 269 3.94 26.95 -4.93
C LEU A 269 3.83 25.60 -4.23
N SER A 270 4.69 25.34 -3.25
CA SER A 270 4.68 24.06 -2.54
C SER A 270 3.37 23.84 -1.77
N ALA A 271 2.79 24.90 -1.20
CA ALA A 271 1.50 24.83 -0.52
C ALA A 271 0.35 24.47 -1.48
N GLU A 272 0.33 25.04 -2.70
CA GLU A 272 -0.65 24.68 -3.72
C GLU A 272 -0.52 23.21 -4.12
N VAL A 273 0.70 22.73 -4.38
CA VAL A 273 0.92 21.34 -4.75
C VAL A 273 0.53 20.39 -3.61
N TRP A 274 0.85 20.73 -2.36
CA TRP A 274 0.42 19.95 -1.20
C TRP A 274 -1.10 19.90 -1.05
N ARG A 275 -1.80 21.00 -1.35
CA ARG A 275 -3.27 21.07 -1.32
C ARG A 275 -3.91 20.18 -2.38
N GLU A 276 -3.32 20.08 -3.57
CA GLU A 276 -3.77 19.17 -4.62
C GLU A 276 -3.48 17.70 -4.29
N LEU A 277 -2.36 17.42 -3.62
CA LEU A 277 -1.97 16.08 -3.19
C LEU A 277 -2.81 15.57 -2.01
N TRP A 278 -3.09 16.43 -1.03
CA TRP A 278 -3.84 16.14 0.19
C TRP A 278 -4.98 17.13 0.43
N PRO A 279 -5.98 17.20 -0.46
CA PRO A 279 -7.17 18.00 -0.20
C PRO A 279 -7.93 17.42 1.00
N ALA A 280 -8.70 18.26 1.69
CA ALA A 280 -9.40 17.88 2.92
C ALA A 280 -10.19 16.56 2.77
N GLN A 281 -10.88 16.36 1.65
CA GLN A 281 -11.62 15.13 1.38
C GLN A 281 -10.72 13.87 1.38
N ARG A 282 -9.48 13.97 0.86
CA ARG A 282 -8.49 12.88 0.85
C ARG A 282 -7.87 12.66 2.23
N ARG A 283 -7.65 13.72 3.01
CA ARG A 283 -7.18 13.61 4.41
C ARG A 283 -8.22 12.85 5.24
N ARG A 284 -9.50 13.23 5.13
CA ARG A 284 -10.62 12.54 5.81
C ARG A 284 -10.82 11.10 5.33
N GLN A 285 -10.71 10.85 4.02
CA GLN A 285 -10.72 9.51 3.46
C GLN A 285 -9.64 8.63 4.10
N ARG A 286 -8.43 9.17 4.24
CA ARG A 286 -7.29 8.48 4.85
C ARG A 286 -7.53 8.15 6.32
N GLU A 287 -8.17 9.02 7.09
CA GLU A 287 -8.53 8.73 8.49
C GLU A 287 -9.41 7.48 8.61
N PHE A 288 -10.34 7.28 7.67
CA PHE A 288 -11.15 6.07 7.64
C PHE A 288 -10.32 4.80 7.34
N PHE A 289 -9.33 4.89 6.45
CA PHE A 289 -8.43 3.77 6.21
C PHE A 289 -7.51 3.50 7.41
N CYS A 290 -7.08 4.54 8.13
CA CYS A 290 -6.33 4.38 9.38
C CYS A 290 -7.17 3.71 10.45
N PHE A 291 -8.46 4.06 10.56
CA PHE A 291 -9.42 3.37 11.40
C PHE A 291 -9.54 1.88 11.04
N GLY A 292 -9.69 1.56 9.76
CA GLY A 292 -9.73 0.16 9.30
C GLY A 292 -8.46 -0.61 9.65
N MET A 293 -7.28 0.00 9.50
CA MET A 293 -6.00 -0.57 9.92
C MET A 293 -5.94 -0.80 11.44
N ASP A 294 -6.37 0.16 12.25
CA ASP A 294 -6.38 0.06 13.71
C ASP A 294 -7.33 -1.04 14.22
N ILE A 295 -8.36 -1.41 13.46
CA ILE A 295 -9.18 -2.62 13.71
C ILE A 295 -8.40 -3.88 13.34
N LEU A 296 -7.84 -3.95 12.13
CA LEU A 296 -7.12 -5.12 11.64
C LEU A 296 -5.94 -5.52 12.55
N LEU A 297 -5.24 -4.53 13.12
CA LEU A 297 -4.17 -4.73 14.11
C LEU A 297 -4.61 -5.49 15.38
N LYS A 298 -5.91 -5.56 15.67
CA LYS A 298 -6.47 -6.18 16.87
C LYS A 298 -7.13 -7.54 16.58
N LEU A 299 -7.15 -7.99 15.33
CA LEU A 299 -7.77 -9.25 14.96
C LEU A 299 -6.74 -10.38 15.04
N ASP A 300 -7.14 -11.47 15.67
CA ASP A 300 -6.47 -12.77 15.58
C ASP A 300 -6.86 -13.46 14.27
N LEU A 301 -6.40 -14.70 14.05
CA LEU A 301 -6.74 -15.47 12.86
C LEU A 301 -8.24 -15.59 12.66
N ASP A 302 -9.00 -16.00 13.69
CA ASP A 302 -10.44 -16.23 13.57
C ASP A 302 -11.20 -14.93 13.29
N GLY A 303 -10.87 -13.84 13.97
CA GLY A 303 -11.42 -12.51 13.69
C GLY A 303 -11.10 -12.04 12.28
N THR A 304 -9.87 -12.27 11.81
CA THR A 304 -9.43 -11.90 10.46
C THR A 304 -10.19 -12.68 9.40
N ARG A 305 -10.34 -14.00 9.57
CA ARG A 305 -11.12 -14.86 8.68
C ARG A 305 -12.56 -14.38 8.55
N ARG A 306 -13.24 -14.14 9.68
CA ARG A 306 -14.63 -13.62 9.67
C ARG A 306 -14.73 -12.22 9.05
N PHE A 307 -13.74 -11.35 9.27
CA PHE A 307 -13.71 -10.03 8.68
C PHE A 307 -13.63 -10.10 7.15
N PHE A 308 -12.69 -10.87 6.61
CA PHE A 308 -12.53 -11.00 5.16
C PHE A 308 -13.67 -11.77 4.51
N ASP A 309 -14.25 -12.74 5.23
CA ASP A 309 -15.45 -13.45 4.80
C ASP A 309 -16.59 -12.47 4.52
N ALA A 310 -16.89 -11.59 5.48
CA ALA A 310 -17.90 -10.54 5.33
C ALA A 310 -17.49 -9.47 4.30
N PHE A 311 -16.20 -9.09 4.24
CA PHE A 311 -15.70 -8.06 3.32
C PHE A 311 -15.86 -8.45 1.85
N PHE A 312 -15.56 -9.70 1.51
CA PHE A 312 -15.69 -10.20 0.13
C PHE A 312 -17.12 -10.61 -0.25
N ASP A 313 -18.04 -10.70 0.73
CA ASP A 313 -19.50 -10.86 0.48
C ASP A 313 -20.23 -9.53 0.22
N LEU A 314 -19.53 -8.39 0.36
CA LEU A 314 -20.08 -7.10 -0.01
C LEU A 314 -20.24 -6.99 -1.52
N GLU A 315 -21.13 -6.09 -1.94
CA GLU A 315 -21.26 -5.75 -3.36
C GLU A 315 -19.90 -5.33 -3.95
N PRO A 316 -19.59 -5.74 -5.20
CA PRO A 316 -18.28 -5.50 -5.82
C PRO A 316 -17.79 -4.05 -5.74
N ARG A 317 -18.69 -3.08 -5.90
CA ARG A 317 -18.36 -1.65 -5.81
C ARG A 317 -17.65 -1.26 -4.51
N TYR A 318 -18.00 -1.89 -3.39
CA TYR A 318 -17.46 -1.54 -2.07
C TYR A 318 -16.01 -2.01 -1.92
N TRP A 319 -15.75 -3.31 -2.07
CA TRP A 319 -14.38 -3.79 -1.94
C TRP A 319 -13.49 -3.32 -3.10
N HIS A 320 -14.02 -3.18 -4.32
CA HIS A 320 -13.30 -2.53 -5.43
C HIS A 320 -12.87 -1.12 -5.04
N GLY A 321 -13.81 -0.31 -4.55
CA GLY A 321 -13.58 1.09 -4.24
C GLY A 321 -12.63 1.25 -3.05
N PHE A 322 -12.79 0.42 -2.00
CA PHE A 322 -11.94 0.44 -0.82
C PHE A 322 -10.49 0.13 -1.21
N LEU A 323 -10.24 -1.02 -1.84
CA LEU A 323 -8.89 -1.44 -2.25
C LEU A 323 -8.21 -0.46 -3.22
N SER A 324 -8.97 0.37 -3.95
CA SER A 324 -8.43 1.34 -4.91
C SER A 324 -8.49 2.80 -4.44
N SER A 325 -8.81 3.05 -3.16
CA SER A 325 -8.97 4.41 -2.61
C SER A 325 -9.94 5.30 -3.40
N ARG A 326 -11.02 4.70 -3.93
CA ARG A 326 -12.06 5.39 -4.69
C ARG A 326 -13.32 5.73 -3.87
N LEU A 327 -13.54 5.09 -2.73
CA LEU A 327 -14.67 5.42 -1.84
C LEU A 327 -14.38 6.66 -1.00
N PHE A 328 -15.30 7.60 -0.93
CA PHE A 328 -15.21 8.77 -0.05
C PHE A 328 -16.17 8.66 1.16
N LEU A 329 -16.14 9.63 2.07
CA LEU A 329 -16.80 9.53 3.39
C LEU A 329 -18.23 8.97 3.38
N PRO A 330 -19.18 9.41 2.53
CA PRO A 330 -20.52 8.82 2.52
C PRO A 330 -20.50 7.33 2.13
N GLU A 331 -19.73 6.98 1.11
CA GLU A 331 -19.60 5.61 0.64
C GLU A 331 -18.81 4.74 1.61
N LEU A 332 -17.82 5.31 2.32
CA LEU A 332 -17.04 4.65 3.37
C LEU A 332 -17.90 4.37 4.60
N ALA A 333 -18.78 5.29 4.98
CA ALA A 333 -19.77 5.08 6.03
C ALA A 333 -20.74 3.95 5.63
N MET A 334 -21.27 4.00 4.41
CA MET A 334 -22.14 2.92 3.90
C MET A 334 -21.41 1.58 3.78
N PHE A 335 -20.13 1.59 3.39
CA PHE A 335 -19.26 0.42 3.41
C PHE A 335 -19.13 -0.15 4.82
N GLY A 336 -18.83 0.68 5.82
CA GLY A 336 -18.72 0.27 7.22
C GLY A 336 -20.02 -0.31 7.77
N LEU A 337 -21.16 0.33 7.49
CA LEU A 337 -22.49 -0.17 7.85
C LEU A 337 -22.81 -1.49 7.15
N SER A 338 -22.52 -1.61 5.85
CA SER A 338 -22.76 -2.84 5.09
C SER A 338 -21.91 -3.99 5.62
N LEU A 339 -20.64 -3.72 5.94
CA LEU A 339 -19.72 -4.69 6.53
C LEU A 339 -20.23 -5.14 7.90
N PHE A 340 -20.65 -4.20 8.75
CA PHE A 340 -21.23 -4.50 10.05
C PHE A 340 -22.52 -5.32 9.93
N ALA A 341 -23.39 -4.99 8.97
CA ALA A 341 -24.64 -5.71 8.71
C ALA A 341 -24.39 -7.14 8.19
N LYS A 342 -23.34 -7.37 7.40
CA LYS A 342 -22.97 -8.71 6.90
C LYS A 342 -22.14 -9.53 7.90
N ALA A 343 -21.47 -8.88 8.84
CA ALA A 343 -20.69 -9.54 9.87
C ALA A 343 -21.55 -10.44 10.78
N SER A 344 -21.00 -11.57 11.23
CA SER A 344 -21.63 -12.42 12.24
C SER A 344 -21.80 -11.67 13.58
N ASN A 345 -22.68 -12.14 14.46
CA ASN A 345 -22.89 -11.49 15.77
C ASN A 345 -21.60 -11.39 16.58
N THR A 346 -20.77 -12.44 16.56
CA THR A 346 -19.44 -12.44 17.18
C THR A 346 -18.55 -11.35 16.58
N SER A 347 -18.48 -11.26 15.25
CA SER A 347 -17.70 -10.21 14.58
C SER A 347 -18.22 -8.80 14.86
N ARG A 348 -19.54 -8.61 14.98
CA ARG A 348 -20.12 -7.31 15.35
C ARG A 348 -19.66 -6.88 16.74
N LEU A 349 -19.74 -7.77 17.72
CA LEU A 349 -19.28 -7.51 19.08
C LEU A 349 -17.78 -7.20 19.11
N GLU A 350 -16.97 -7.93 18.35
CA GLU A 350 -15.54 -7.66 18.22
C GLU A 350 -15.25 -6.32 17.55
N ILE A 351 -15.93 -5.99 16.45
CA ILE A 351 -15.79 -4.69 15.77
C ILE A 351 -16.17 -3.56 16.73
N MET A 352 -17.24 -3.71 17.52
CA MET A 352 -17.62 -2.72 18.52
C MET A 352 -16.56 -2.59 19.63
N ALA A 353 -16.16 -3.70 20.24
CA ALA A 353 -15.20 -3.72 21.33
C ALA A 353 -13.81 -3.20 20.88
N LYS A 354 -13.30 -3.69 19.75
CA LYS A 354 -11.98 -3.34 19.22
C LYS A 354 -11.98 -2.00 18.49
N GLY A 355 -13.11 -1.59 17.93
CA GLY A 355 -13.27 -0.40 17.09
C GLY A 355 -13.70 0.88 17.81
N THR A 356 -14.24 0.82 19.04
CA THR A 356 -14.72 2.03 19.75
C THR A 356 -13.62 3.08 19.94
N ALA A 357 -12.45 2.71 20.48
CA ALA A 357 -11.35 3.65 20.66
C ALA A 357 -10.76 4.16 19.32
N PRO A 358 -10.51 3.31 18.30
CA PRO A 358 -10.16 3.76 16.95
C PRO A 358 -11.19 4.72 16.33
N LEU A 359 -12.49 4.47 16.54
CA LEU A 359 -13.57 5.32 16.02
C LEU A 359 -13.54 6.70 16.68
N ALA A 360 -13.38 6.76 18.01
CA ALA A 360 -13.24 8.02 18.73
C ALA A 360 -12.01 8.82 18.24
N LYS A 361 -10.88 8.15 18.02
CA LYS A 361 -9.67 8.74 17.44
C LYS A 361 -9.92 9.30 16.05
N MET A 362 -10.56 8.54 15.17
CA MET A 362 -10.93 8.98 13.82
C MET A 362 -11.82 10.22 13.87
N ILE A 363 -12.87 10.22 14.69
CA ILE A 363 -13.78 11.36 14.86
C ILE A 363 -13.02 12.59 15.36
N GLY A 364 -12.15 12.44 16.36
CA GLY A 364 -11.31 13.52 16.86
C GLY A 364 -10.42 14.14 15.77
N ASN A 365 -9.76 13.31 14.96
CA ASN A 365 -8.95 13.78 13.84
C ASN A 365 -9.78 14.49 12.76
N LEU A 366 -10.98 13.98 12.46
CA LEU A 366 -11.90 14.61 11.50
C LEU A 366 -12.38 15.98 11.97
N ILE A 367 -12.55 16.18 13.28
CA ILE A 367 -12.90 17.48 13.87
C ILE A 367 -11.73 18.45 13.73
N GLN A 368 -10.51 18.05 14.13
CA GLN A 368 -9.31 18.89 14.01
C GLN A 368 -8.99 19.28 12.55
N ASP A 369 -9.33 18.42 11.59
CA ASP A 369 -9.15 18.68 10.16
C ASP A 369 -10.17 19.69 9.59
N ARG A 370 -11.27 20.00 10.29
CA ARG A 370 -12.18 21.10 9.88
C ARG A 370 -11.59 22.48 10.18
N ASP A 371 -10.66 22.54 11.12
CA ASP A 371 -10.05 23.78 11.62
C ASP A 371 -8.72 24.11 10.87
N ARG A 372 -8.34 23.31 9.86
CA ARG A 372 -7.13 23.45 9.01
C ARG A 372 -7.46 23.47 7.52
#